data_AF-A0A9C9FY96-F1
#
_entry.id   AF-A0A9C9FY96-F1
#
_cell.length_a   1.000
_cell.length_b   1.000
_cell.length_c   1.000
_cell.angle_alpha   90.00
_cell.angle_beta   90.00
_cell.angle_gamma   90.00
#
_symmetry.space_group_name_H-M   'P 1'
#
loop_
_entity.id
_entity.type
_entity.pdbx_description
1 polymer ?
#
loop_
_entity_poly.entity_id
_entity_poly.type
_entity_poly.pdbx_seq_one_letter_code
_entity_poly.pdbx_strand_id
1 'polypeptide(L)'
;MNWNYPTAVRVGAGRITELPGICRELGMQAPLLVTDPGLARLPMTTAAVQCCLDTGLSCALFSDIKPNPTGTNVMNGVAVFQNGEHDGVIAFGGGSALDAAKAVASMAGQNGLSLWDLEDIGDNWTRAESSAIYPVVAIPTTAGTGSEVGRASVIIREQD
;
A
#
# COMPACT_ATOMS: atom_id res chain seq x y z
N MET A 1 2.19 31.40 -4.81
CA MET A 1 1.56 30.07 -4.97
C MET A 1 2.50 29.09 -4.31
N ASN A 2 2.01 28.36 -3.31
CA ASN A 2 2.79 27.30 -2.65
C ASN A 2 2.33 25.97 -3.25
N TRP A 3 3.27 25.19 -3.78
CA TRP A 3 3.03 23.87 -4.34
C TRP A 3 3.89 22.88 -3.55
N ASN A 4 3.30 21.82 -3.02
CA ASN A 4 4.00 20.83 -2.20
C ASN A 4 3.61 19.41 -2.63
N TYR A 5 4.61 18.54 -2.74
CA TYR A 5 4.43 17.08 -2.76
C TYR A 5 4.93 16.56 -1.41
N PRO A 6 4.02 16.18 -0.49
CA PRO A 6 4.41 15.77 0.86
C PRO A 6 5.18 14.44 0.87
N THR A 7 5.07 13.65 -0.19
CA THR A 7 5.76 12.36 -0.32
C THR A 7 7.26 12.55 -0.56
N ALA A 8 8.09 12.01 0.33
CA ALA A 8 9.53 11.92 0.11
C ALA A 8 9.84 10.90 -0.99
N VAL A 9 10.55 11.33 -2.05
CA VAL A 9 10.84 10.48 -3.22
C VAL A 9 12.33 10.11 -3.28
N ARG A 10 12.62 8.81 -3.43
CA ARG A 10 13.97 8.25 -3.61
C ARG A 10 14.05 7.59 -4.98
N VAL A 11 14.85 8.13 -5.90
CA VAL A 11 14.97 7.65 -7.29
C VAL A 11 16.41 7.24 -7.59
N GLY A 12 16.57 6.12 -8.32
CA GLY A 12 17.86 5.64 -8.79
C GLY A 12 17.94 4.12 -8.83
N ALA A 13 18.86 3.59 -9.62
CA ALA A 13 19.13 2.16 -9.63
C ALA A 13 19.62 1.68 -8.25
N GLY A 14 19.14 0.53 -7.79
CA GLY A 14 19.57 -0.08 -6.53
C GLY A 14 18.93 0.50 -5.27
N ARG A 15 18.14 1.58 -5.34
CA ARG A 15 17.51 2.23 -4.17
C ARG A 15 16.56 1.33 -3.38
N ILE A 16 16.08 0.24 -3.99
CA ILE A 16 15.24 -0.76 -3.32
C ILE A 16 15.94 -1.40 -2.10
N THR A 17 17.28 -1.42 -2.05
CA THR A 17 18.03 -1.95 -0.89
C THR A 17 17.86 -1.13 0.38
N GLU A 18 17.30 0.08 0.28
CA GLU A 18 17.03 0.94 1.44
C GLU A 18 15.65 0.73 2.04
N LEU A 19 14.80 -0.08 1.39
CA LEU A 19 13.44 -0.36 1.82
C LEU A 19 13.34 -0.66 3.33
N PRO A 20 14.18 -1.54 3.92
CA PRO A 20 14.05 -1.81 5.35
C PRO A 20 14.36 -0.61 6.24
N GLY A 21 15.30 0.25 5.82
CA GLY A 21 15.61 1.49 6.51
C GLY A 21 14.43 2.45 6.48
N ILE A 22 13.80 2.61 5.33
CA ILE A 22 12.63 3.47 5.13
C ILE A 22 11.43 2.97 5.96
N CYS A 23 11.19 1.66 5.97
CA CYS A 23 10.15 1.06 6.84
C CYS A 23 10.37 1.44 8.31
N ARG A 24 11.61 1.36 8.82
CA ARG A 24 11.94 1.76 10.20
C ARG A 24 11.82 3.27 10.44
N GLU A 25 12.21 4.10 9.48
CA GLU A 25 12.01 5.55 9.54
C GLU A 25 10.51 5.90 9.75
N LEU A 26 9.61 5.08 9.20
CA LEU A 26 8.17 5.18 9.36
C LEU A 26 7.60 4.41 10.57
N GLY A 27 8.44 3.81 11.41
CA GLY A 27 8.04 3.07 12.60
C GLY A 27 7.52 1.65 12.35
N MET A 28 7.67 1.11 11.13
CA MET A 28 7.24 -0.24 10.80
C MET A 28 8.20 -1.30 11.34
N GLN A 29 7.65 -2.37 11.90
CA GLN A 29 8.33 -3.60 12.31
C GLN A 29 7.80 -4.82 11.56
N ALA A 30 6.52 -4.84 11.20
CA ALA A 30 5.84 -5.94 10.52
C ALA A 30 5.09 -5.42 9.27
N PRO A 31 5.77 -4.92 8.22
CA PRO A 31 5.09 -4.41 7.05
C PRO A 31 4.43 -5.52 6.21
N LEU A 32 3.27 -5.25 5.64
CA LEU A 32 2.64 -6.09 4.62
C LEU A 32 3.00 -5.58 3.21
N LEU A 33 3.72 -6.39 2.43
CA LEU A 33 3.94 -6.12 1.01
C LEU A 33 2.71 -6.54 0.20
N VAL A 34 2.07 -5.58 -0.47
CA VAL A 34 0.87 -5.77 -1.28
C VAL A 34 1.22 -5.65 -2.76
N THR A 35 0.89 -6.65 -3.56
CA THR A 35 1.23 -6.73 -5.00
C THR A 35 0.21 -7.57 -5.79
N ASP A 36 0.37 -7.65 -7.12
CA ASP A 36 -0.37 -8.60 -7.97
C ASP A 36 0.29 -10.00 -8.03
N PRO A 37 -0.46 -11.06 -8.43
CA PRO A 37 0.06 -12.43 -8.49
C PRO A 37 1.20 -12.63 -9.49
N GLY A 38 1.25 -11.82 -10.55
CA GLY A 38 2.27 -11.88 -11.59
C GLY A 38 3.63 -11.43 -11.06
N LEU A 39 3.65 -10.36 -10.27
CA LEU A 39 4.84 -9.84 -9.63
C LEU A 39 5.29 -10.67 -8.42
N ALA A 40 4.36 -11.30 -7.70
CA ALA A 40 4.61 -12.01 -6.44
C ALA A 40 5.79 -13.00 -6.48
N ARG A 41 5.97 -13.68 -7.62
CA ARG A 41 6.97 -14.73 -7.80
C ARG A 41 8.25 -14.26 -8.47
N LEU A 42 8.31 -12.98 -8.87
CA LEU A 42 9.47 -12.44 -9.57
C LEU A 42 10.63 -12.19 -8.60
N PRO A 43 11.89 -12.34 -9.05
CA PRO A 43 13.06 -12.15 -8.20
C PRO A 43 13.12 -10.80 -7.48
N MET A 44 12.59 -9.73 -8.10
CA MET A 44 12.58 -8.41 -7.47
C MET A 44 11.66 -8.33 -6.24
N THR A 45 10.52 -9.02 -6.27
CA THR A 45 9.56 -9.04 -5.17
C THR A 45 10.06 -9.93 -4.04
N THR A 46 10.55 -11.12 -4.38
CA THR A 46 11.13 -12.03 -3.39
C THR A 46 12.38 -11.44 -2.74
N ALA A 47 13.23 -10.75 -3.50
CA ALA A 47 14.39 -10.04 -2.95
C ALA A 47 13.98 -8.87 -2.05
N ALA A 48 12.91 -8.13 -2.37
CA ALA A 48 12.42 -7.05 -1.51
C ALA A 48 11.92 -7.58 -0.15
N VAL A 49 11.12 -8.66 -0.16
CA VAL A 49 10.67 -9.33 1.08
C VAL A 49 11.87 -9.86 1.87
N GLN A 50 12.79 -10.57 1.21
CA GLN A 50 13.97 -11.12 1.86
C GLN A 50 14.87 -10.03 2.46
N CYS A 51 15.04 -8.91 1.77
CA CYS A 51 15.80 -7.76 2.27
C CYS A 51 15.20 -7.21 3.58
N CYS A 52 13.88 -7.17 3.71
CA CYS A 52 13.22 -6.81 4.97
C CYS A 52 13.48 -7.86 6.06
N LEU A 53 13.28 -9.14 5.76
CA LEU A 53 13.48 -10.26 6.70
C LEU A 53 14.92 -10.33 7.22
N ASP A 54 15.91 -10.19 6.34
CA ASP A 54 17.34 -10.26 6.67
C ASP A 54 17.78 -9.17 7.66
N THR A 55 17.00 -8.10 7.76
CA THR A 55 17.26 -7.00 8.68
C THR A 55 16.37 -7.04 9.93
N GLY A 56 15.54 -8.07 10.08
CA GLY A 56 14.71 -8.31 11.26
C GLY A 56 13.31 -7.69 11.21
N LEU A 57 12.84 -7.20 10.05
CA LEU A 57 11.43 -6.85 9.88
C LEU A 57 10.61 -8.12 9.61
N SER A 58 9.43 -8.24 10.20
CA SER A 58 8.48 -9.34 9.97
C SER A 58 7.64 -9.09 8.71
N CYS A 59 8.31 -8.93 7.57
CA CYS A 59 7.64 -8.62 6.30
C CYS A 59 6.86 -9.81 5.75
N ALA A 60 5.57 -9.64 5.48
CA ALA A 60 4.74 -10.64 4.80
C ALA A 60 4.35 -10.19 3.40
N LEU A 61 3.74 -11.10 2.63
CA LEU A 61 3.32 -10.88 1.25
C LEU A 61 1.81 -11.16 1.10
N PHE A 62 1.07 -10.18 0.58
CA PHE A 62 -0.27 -10.35 0.05
C PHE A 62 -0.27 -10.04 -1.44
N SER A 63 -0.66 -11.03 -2.26
CA SER A 63 -0.50 -10.93 -3.71
C SER A 63 -1.77 -11.10 -4.52
N ASP A 64 -2.96 -10.95 -3.93
CA ASP A 64 -4.24 -11.18 -4.62
C ASP A 64 -4.84 -9.89 -5.21
N ILE A 65 -3.99 -8.93 -5.61
CA ILE A 65 -4.45 -7.72 -6.29
C ILE A 65 -4.63 -7.98 -7.78
N LYS A 66 -5.86 -7.75 -8.25
CA LYS A 66 -6.21 -7.87 -9.68
C LYS A 66 -6.04 -6.54 -10.40
N PRO A 67 -5.86 -6.54 -11.73
CA PRO A 67 -6.02 -5.33 -12.53
C PRO A 67 -7.39 -4.70 -12.27
N ASN A 68 -7.43 -3.37 -12.12
CA ASN A 68 -8.63 -2.63 -11.70
C ASN A 68 -9.22 -3.21 -10.39
N PRO A 69 -8.53 -3.04 -9.26
CA PRO A 69 -8.85 -3.73 -8.01
C PRO A 69 -10.27 -3.42 -7.55
N THR A 70 -10.95 -4.41 -6.99
CA THR A 70 -12.30 -4.25 -6.46
C THR A 70 -12.31 -3.98 -4.96
N GLY A 71 -13.48 -3.59 -4.43
CA GLY A 71 -13.68 -3.50 -2.97
C GLY A 71 -13.35 -4.82 -2.26
N THR A 72 -13.71 -5.96 -2.86
CA THR A 72 -13.33 -7.29 -2.33
C THR A 72 -11.82 -7.49 -2.30
N ASN A 73 -11.07 -7.08 -3.34
CA ASN A 73 -9.60 -7.16 -3.32
C ASN A 73 -8.99 -6.37 -2.16
N VAL A 74 -9.50 -5.16 -1.91
CA VAL A 74 -9.05 -4.30 -0.80
C VAL A 74 -9.38 -4.93 0.55
N MET A 75 -10.63 -5.36 0.75
CA MET A 75 -11.05 -5.91 2.05
C MET A 75 -10.37 -7.25 2.38
N ASN A 76 -10.04 -8.07 1.38
CA ASN A 76 -9.20 -9.25 1.58
C ASN A 76 -7.79 -8.85 2.06
N GLY A 77 -7.21 -7.80 1.48
CA GLY A 77 -5.93 -7.25 1.93
C GLY A 77 -6.00 -6.69 3.34
N VAL A 78 -7.09 -6.01 3.72
CA VAL A 78 -7.34 -5.53 5.09
C VAL A 78 -7.41 -6.70 6.08
N ALA A 79 -8.10 -7.77 5.73
CA ALA A 79 -8.19 -8.96 6.58
C ALA A 79 -6.80 -9.60 6.79
N VAL A 80 -5.98 -9.70 5.74
CA VAL A 80 -4.59 -10.19 5.87
C VAL A 80 -3.76 -9.25 6.73
N PHE A 81 -3.90 -7.93 6.51
CA PHE A 81 -3.21 -6.90 7.30
C PHE A 81 -3.49 -7.05 8.80
N GLN A 82 -4.76 -7.12 9.18
CA GLN A 82 -5.19 -7.21 10.58
C GLN A 82 -4.82 -8.56 11.21
N ASN A 83 -5.07 -9.68 10.52
CA ASN A 83 -4.76 -11.02 11.04
C ASN A 83 -3.26 -11.28 11.20
N GLY A 84 -2.43 -10.63 10.37
CA GLY A 84 -0.98 -10.68 10.46
C GLY A 84 -0.37 -9.66 11.42
N GLU A 85 -1.19 -8.88 12.12
CA GLU A 85 -0.77 -7.82 13.04
C GLU A 85 0.23 -6.84 12.39
N HIS A 86 -0.02 -6.50 11.12
CA HIS A 86 0.85 -5.63 10.35
C HIS A 86 0.75 -4.17 10.80
N ASP A 87 1.84 -3.41 10.64
CA ASP A 87 1.96 -2.03 11.13
C ASP A 87 2.31 -1.01 10.04
N GLY A 88 2.30 -1.45 8.79
CA GLY A 88 2.55 -0.61 7.62
C GLY A 88 2.39 -1.39 6.32
N VAL A 89 2.23 -0.66 5.21
CA VAL A 89 2.07 -1.28 3.89
C VAL A 89 3.25 -0.93 2.99
N ILE A 90 3.79 -1.94 2.32
CA ILE A 90 4.69 -1.76 1.18
C ILE A 90 3.86 -1.98 -0.08
N ALA A 91 3.52 -0.90 -0.79
CA ALA A 91 2.78 -0.93 -2.04
C ALA A 91 3.74 -1.21 -3.20
N PHE A 92 3.69 -2.40 -3.78
CA PHE A 92 4.67 -2.85 -4.78
C PHE A 92 3.98 -3.21 -6.10
N GLY A 93 4.29 -2.51 -7.18
CA GLY A 93 3.77 -2.85 -8.51
C GLY A 93 3.39 -1.67 -9.38
N GLY A 94 2.47 -1.89 -10.32
CA GLY A 94 1.85 -0.82 -11.12
C GLY A 94 0.66 -0.17 -10.39
N GLY A 95 -0.03 0.77 -11.05
CA GLY A 95 -1.11 1.56 -10.44
C GLY A 95 -2.20 0.75 -9.72
N SER A 96 -2.60 -0.41 -10.25
CA SER A 96 -3.58 -1.29 -9.58
C SER A 96 -3.11 -1.77 -8.20
N ALA A 97 -1.86 -2.22 -8.10
CA ALA A 97 -1.27 -2.65 -6.83
C ALA A 97 -1.08 -1.47 -5.87
N LEU A 98 -0.62 -0.32 -6.39
CA LEU A 98 -0.41 0.89 -5.60
C LEU A 98 -1.73 1.43 -5.00
N ASP A 99 -2.79 1.52 -5.81
CA ASP A 99 -4.09 2.00 -5.35
C ASP A 99 -4.73 1.06 -4.33
N ALA A 100 -4.69 -0.25 -4.58
CA ALA A 100 -5.22 -1.24 -3.64
C ALA A 100 -4.44 -1.22 -2.31
N ALA A 101 -3.11 -1.15 -2.36
CA ALA A 101 -2.26 -1.12 -1.16
C ALA A 101 -2.51 0.14 -0.32
N LYS A 102 -2.64 1.32 -0.94
CA LYS A 102 -3.04 2.55 -0.24
C LYS A 102 -4.43 2.42 0.39
N ALA A 103 -5.38 1.79 -0.29
CA ALA A 103 -6.71 1.56 0.25
C ALA A 103 -6.69 0.57 1.44
N VAL A 104 -5.86 -0.46 1.40
CA VAL A 104 -5.62 -1.37 2.54
C VAL A 104 -5.07 -0.60 3.73
N ALA A 105 -4.02 0.21 3.54
CA ALA A 105 -3.43 1.01 4.61
C ALA A 105 -4.41 2.03 5.20
N SER A 106 -5.26 2.63 4.35
CA SER A 106 -6.30 3.58 4.74
C SER A 106 -7.38 2.91 5.59
N MET A 107 -7.86 1.73 5.17
CA MET A 107 -9.01 1.05 5.77
C MET A 107 -8.66 0.17 6.96
N ALA A 108 -7.42 -0.32 7.08
CA ALA A 108 -7.06 -1.34 8.07
C ALA A 108 -7.28 -0.89 9.53
N GLY A 109 -7.24 0.41 9.82
CA GLY A 109 -7.51 0.96 11.15
C GLY A 109 -8.89 1.59 11.31
N GLN A 110 -9.70 1.65 10.25
CA GLN A 110 -11.02 2.30 10.29
C GLN A 110 -12.07 1.35 10.86
N ASN A 111 -12.72 1.77 11.94
CA ASN A 111 -13.77 0.97 12.58
C ASN A 111 -15.15 1.51 12.20
N GLY A 112 -16.02 0.65 11.68
CA GLY A 112 -17.41 1.01 11.36
C GLY A 112 -17.60 1.83 10.08
N LEU A 113 -16.54 2.00 9.27
CA LEU A 113 -16.62 2.58 7.93
C LEU A 113 -16.41 1.50 6.87
N SER A 114 -17.20 1.55 5.82
CA SER A 114 -16.93 0.82 4.58
C SER A 114 -15.93 1.59 3.71
N LEU A 115 -15.29 0.91 2.75
CA LEU A 115 -14.46 1.58 1.75
C LEU A 115 -15.22 2.68 1.00
N TRP A 116 -16.50 2.44 0.72
CA TRP A 116 -17.37 3.35 -0.03
C TRP A 116 -17.80 4.58 0.77
N ASP A 117 -17.69 4.52 2.10
CA ASP A 117 -17.90 5.69 2.94
C ASP A 117 -16.83 6.77 2.75
N LEU A 118 -15.67 6.39 2.20
CA LEU A 118 -14.54 7.25 1.89
C LEU A 118 -14.39 7.54 0.39
N GLU A 119 -15.41 7.26 -0.41
CA GLU A 119 -15.43 7.67 -1.82
C GLU A 119 -15.24 9.20 -1.93
N ASP A 120 -14.45 9.69 -2.90
CA ASP A 120 -14.07 11.13 -3.07
C ASP A 120 -15.26 11.97 -3.56
N ILE A 121 -16.31 12.03 -2.73
CA ILE A 121 -17.54 12.81 -2.90
C ILE A 121 -17.62 13.79 -1.73
N GLY A 122 -17.66 15.09 -2.05
CA GLY A 122 -17.77 16.14 -1.04
C GLY A 122 -16.63 16.10 -0.03
N ASP A 123 -16.99 16.00 1.25
CA ASP A 123 -16.07 15.95 2.38
C ASP A 123 -15.99 14.55 3.02
N ASN A 124 -16.40 13.48 2.32
CA ASN A 124 -16.32 12.10 2.83
C ASN A 124 -14.94 11.74 3.42
N TRP A 125 -13.85 12.33 2.90
CA TRP A 125 -12.50 12.16 3.43
C TRP A 125 -12.35 12.56 4.90
N THR A 126 -13.19 13.47 5.43
CA THR A 126 -13.17 13.88 6.85
C THR A 126 -13.76 12.82 7.77
N ARG A 127 -14.42 11.78 7.22
CA ARG A 127 -14.95 10.66 7.99
C ARG A 127 -13.85 9.70 8.43
N ALA A 128 -12.72 9.67 7.72
CA ALA A 128 -11.59 8.82 8.06
C ALA A 128 -10.92 9.28 9.36
N GLU A 129 -10.68 8.34 10.26
CA GLU A 129 -9.83 8.54 11.43
C GLU A 129 -8.37 8.64 10.95
N SER A 130 -7.88 9.87 10.77
CA SER A 130 -6.54 10.13 10.19
C SER A 130 -5.39 9.45 10.96
N SER A 131 -5.50 9.35 12.30
CA SER A 131 -4.52 8.66 13.15
C SER A 131 -4.54 7.13 13.01
N ALA A 132 -5.57 6.57 12.36
CA ALA A 132 -5.70 5.13 12.11
C ALA A 132 -5.26 4.72 10.70
N ILE A 133 -4.78 5.67 9.88
CA ILE A 133 -4.19 5.37 8.56
C ILE A 133 -2.75 4.91 8.75
N TYR A 134 -2.46 3.68 8.32
CA TYR A 134 -1.12 3.11 8.43
C TYR A 134 -0.13 3.73 7.44
N PRO A 135 1.16 3.80 7.79
CA PRO A 135 2.18 4.33 6.89
C PRO A 135 2.32 3.46 5.62
N VAL A 136 2.70 4.10 4.51
CA VAL A 136 2.85 3.45 3.20
C VAL A 136 4.23 3.76 2.61
N VAL A 137 4.92 2.72 2.12
CA VAL A 137 6.07 2.86 1.21
C VAL A 137 5.66 2.39 -0.18
N ALA A 138 5.68 3.27 -1.17
CA ALA A 138 5.32 2.92 -2.55
C ALA A 138 6.57 2.62 -3.40
N ILE A 139 6.55 1.48 -4.09
CA ILE A 139 7.59 1.00 -5.00
C ILE A 139 6.94 0.74 -6.36
N PRO A 140 6.93 1.73 -7.27
CA PRO A 140 6.39 1.55 -8.61
C PRO A 140 7.27 0.63 -9.46
N THR A 141 6.67 -0.32 -10.18
CA THR A 141 7.39 -1.21 -11.11
C THR A 141 7.11 -0.88 -12.58
N THR A 142 6.27 0.12 -12.85
CA THR A 142 5.96 0.60 -14.19
C THR A 142 6.32 2.08 -14.31
N ALA A 143 6.82 2.49 -15.48
CA ALA A 143 6.99 3.90 -15.82
C ALA A 143 5.65 4.48 -16.29
N GLY A 144 4.69 4.55 -15.36
CA GLY A 144 3.27 4.75 -15.66
C GLY A 144 2.56 5.68 -14.68
N THR A 145 1.52 5.16 -14.01
CA THR A 145 0.37 5.89 -13.44
C THR A 145 0.63 7.08 -12.51
N GLY A 146 1.80 7.19 -11.88
CA GLY A 146 2.07 8.23 -10.88
C GLY A 146 1.30 8.05 -9.56
N SER A 147 0.71 6.87 -9.32
CA SER A 147 -0.08 6.57 -8.11
C SER A 147 0.77 6.64 -6.84
N GLU A 148 2.08 6.40 -6.94
CA GLU A 148 3.06 6.50 -5.86
C GLU A 148 3.20 7.91 -5.26
N VAL A 149 2.78 8.95 -6.00
CA VAL A 149 2.76 10.35 -5.52
C VAL A 149 1.34 10.93 -5.44
N GLY A 150 0.32 10.12 -5.73
CA GLY A 150 -1.09 10.54 -5.74
C GLY A 150 -1.82 10.28 -4.43
N ARG A 151 -2.67 11.22 -4.01
CA ARG A 151 -3.50 11.09 -2.79
C ARG A 151 -4.64 10.08 -2.88
N ALA A 152 -5.02 9.66 -4.09
CA ALA A 152 -6.24 8.90 -4.36
C ALA A 152 -5.93 7.43 -4.67
N SER A 153 -6.90 6.56 -4.40
CA SER A 153 -6.94 5.18 -4.87
C SER A 153 -8.17 4.99 -5.75
N VAL A 154 -8.01 4.38 -6.93
CA VAL A 154 -9.12 4.07 -7.83
C VAL A 154 -9.51 2.60 -7.67
N ILE A 155 -10.68 2.36 -7.08
CA ILE A 155 -11.21 1.01 -6.78
C ILE A 155 -12.55 0.81 -7.50
N ILE A 156 -12.72 -0.35 -8.14
CA ILE A 156 -13.99 -0.74 -8.76
C ILE A 156 -14.99 -1.15 -7.68
N ARG A 157 -16.16 -0.51 -7.70
CA ARG A 157 -17.33 -0.97 -6.97
C ARG A 157 -17.99 -2.10 -7.74
N GLU A 158 -17.93 -3.30 -7.17
CA GLU A 158 -18.69 -4.46 -7.65
C GLU A 158 -20.20 -4.14 -7.51
N GLN A 159 -20.99 -4.47 -8.54
CA GLN A 159 -22.46 -4.42 -8.43
C GLN A 159 -22.91 -5.67 -7.68
N ASP A 160 -23.78 -5.49 -6.68
CA ASP A 160 -24.48 -6.59 -6.01
C ASP A 160 -25.40 -7.34 -7.00
#